data_AF-A0AA47L5M4-F1
#
_entry.id   AF-A0AA47L5M4-F1
#
_cell.length_a   1.000
_cell.length_b   1.000
_cell.length_c   1.000
_cell.angle_alpha   90.00
_cell.angle_beta   90.00
_cell.angle_gamma   90.00
#
_symmetry.space_group_name_H-M   'P 1'
#
loop_
_entity.id
_entity.type
_entity.pdbx_description
1 polymer ?
#
loop_
_entity_poly.entity_id
_entity_poly.type
_entity_poly.pdbx_seq_one_letter_code
_entity_poly.pdbx_strand_id
1 'polypeptide(L)'
;MKKRDVNLLQRVMFRLKITFNIIYKLLVVALPIDILKYLAIKGSSVAQIILARRYYHGRRVKYNKKLVVNWLTKAALKGSSEAKKELGYLYFSGEKFKKDWRLASKWLTEAYADGEVDCAAILGVIYEGNGHFRRDSAEMLRWHTIAAESGDLEAQKTLAAIYTMEHGKRVL
;
A
#
# COMPACT_ATOMS: atom_id res chain seq x y z
N MET A 1 41.52 -0.61 1.83
CA MET A 1 40.40 -0.03 2.60
C MET A 1 39.94 -1.07 3.62
N LYS A 2 39.83 -0.76 4.93
CA LYS A 2 39.48 -1.78 5.94
C LYS A 2 37.99 -2.12 5.85
N LYS A 3 37.59 -3.35 6.17
CA LYS A 3 36.19 -3.84 6.11
C LYS A 3 35.20 -2.95 6.87
N ARG A 4 35.66 -2.26 7.93
CA ARG A 4 34.87 -1.27 8.69
C ARG A 4 34.54 -0.01 7.87
N ASP A 5 35.46 0.46 7.04
CA ASP A 5 35.30 1.67 6.23
C ASP A 5 34.27 1.44 5.11
N VAL A 6 34.27 0.25 4.50
CA VAL A 6 33.27 -0.17 3.49
C VAL A 6 31.85 -0.18 4.11
N ASN A 7 31.70 -0.76 5.30
CA ASN A 7 30.40 -0.81 5.99
C ASN A 7 29.90 0.59 6.39
N LEU A 8 30.80 1.50 6.78
CA LEU A 8 30.44 2.88 7.10
C LEU A 8 29.97 3.63 5.84
N LEU A 9 30.70 3.50 4.73
CA LEU A 9 30.34 4.11 3.45
C LEU A 9 28.99 3.61 2.94
N GLN A 10 28.72 2.30 3.01
CA GLN A 10 27.42 1.72 2.63
C GLN A 10 26.27 2.29 3.47
N ARG A 11 26.45 2.41 4.80
CA ARG A 11 25.43 2.99 5.70
C ARG A 11 25.17 4.46 5.39
N VAL A 12 26.23 5.24 5.13
CA VAL A 12 26.11 6.66 4.77
C VAL A 12 25.39 6.82 3.43
N MET A 13 25.80 6.06 2.41
CA MET A 13 25.14 6.06 1.10
C MET A 13 23.66 5.66 1.19
N PHE A 14 23.33 4.66 2.00
CA PHE A 14 21.95 4.24 2.23
C PHE A 14 21.11 5.37 2.84
N ARG A 15 21.63 6.04 3.88
CA ARG A 15 20.97 7.20 4.50
C ARG A 15 20.80 8.36 3.53
N LEU A 16 21.83 8.68 2.74
CA LEU A 16 21.76 9.73 1.71
C LEU A 16 20.71 9.43 0.64
N LYS A 17 20.60 8.17 0.22
CA LYS A 17 19.58 7.74 -0.74
C LYS A 17 18.17 7.92 -0.16
N ILE A 18 17.97 7.60 1.12
CA ILE A 18 16.70 7.81 1.82
C ILE A 18 16.37 9.29 1.91
N THR A 19 17.28 10.13 2.41
CA THR A 19 17.02 11.56 2.60
C THR A 19 16.78 12.26 1.27
N PHE A 20 17.55 11.94 0.24
CA PHE A 20 17.32 12.44 -1.11
C PHE A 20 15.93 12.07 -1.63
N ASN A 21 15.51 10.82 -1.45
CA ASN A 21 14.19 10.36 -1.90
C ASN A 21 13.05 11.09 -1.16
N ILE A 22 13.18 11.30 0.15
CA ILE A 22 12.22 12.06 0.96
C ILE A 22 12.12 13.52 0.49
N ILE A 23 13.27 14.20 0.34
CA ILE A 23 13.33 15.60 -0.10
C ILE A 23 12.76 15.74 -1.51
N TYR A 24 13.13 14.84 -2.42
CA TYR A 24 12.62 14.82 -3.79
C TYR A 24 11.09 14.68 -3.80
N LYS A 25 10.54 13.73 -3.03
CA LYS A 25 9.09 13.54 -2.92
C LYS A 25 8.38 14.78 -2.38
N LEU A 26 8.92 15.43 -1.35
CA LEU A 26 8.38 16.69 -0.82
C LEU A 26 8.39 17.80 -1.87
N LEU A 27 9.48 17.95 -2.63
CA LEU A 27 9.60 18.95 -3.68
C LEU A 27 8.56 18.72 -4.79
N VAL A 28 8.40 17.48 -5.25
CA VAL A 28 7.46 17.16 -6.35
C VAL A 28 6.00 17.42 -5.94
N VAL A 29 5.64 17.22 -4.66
CA VAL A 29 4.28 17.50 -4.16
C VAL A 29 3.90 18.97 -4.30
N ALA A 30 4.87 19.89 -4.22
CA ALA A 30 4.63 21.34 -4.31
C ALA A 30 4.54 21.86 -5.77
N LEU A 31 4.96 21.08 -6.77
CA LEU A 31 5.08 21.56 -8.15
C LEU A 31 3.72 21.98 -8.76
N PRO A 32 3.68 22.98 -9.64
CA PRO A 32 2.52 23.28 -10.49
C PRO A 32 2.01 22.04 -11.24
N ILE A 33 0.69 22.00 -11.51
CA ILE A 33 0.05 20.82 -12.10
C ILE A 33 0.62 20.47 -13.48
N ASP A 34 1.02 21.46 -14.27
CA ASP A 34 1.52 21.24 -15.62
C ASP A 34 2.92 20.63 -15.62
N ILE A 35 3.79 21.07 -14.70
CA ILE A 35 5.10 20.44 -14.47
C ILE A 35 4.91 19.01 -13.98
N LEU A 36 3.96 18.78 -13.06
CA LEU A 36 3.68 17.44 -12.57
C LEU A 36 3.17 16.50 -13.67
N LYS A 37 2.30 16.98 -14.57
CA LYS A 37 1.86 16.24 -15.75
C LYS A 37 3.04 15.90 -16.66
N TYR A 38 3.91 16.88 -16.93
CA TYR A 38 5.11 16.66 -17.74
C TYR A 38 6.01 15.55 -17.16
N LEU A 39 6.30 15.60 -15.85
CA LEU A 39 7.10 14.58 -15.17
C LEU A 39 6.42 13.20 -15.16
N ALA A 40 5.09 13.16 -14.99
CA ALA A 40 4.31 11.93 -15.03
C ALA A 40 4.34 11.29 -16.43
N ILE A 41 4.29 12.10 -17.49
CA ILE A 41 4.42 11.66 -18.90
C ILE A 41 5.83 11.15 -19.17
N LYS A 42 6.87 11.82 -18.67
CA LYS A 42 8.26 11.34 -18.73
C LYS A 42 8.51 10.08 -17.89
N GLY A 43 7.52 9.67 -17.09
CA GLY A 43 7.50 8.35 -16.50
C GLY A 43 7.94 8.27 -15.06
N SER A 44 8.06 9.40 -14.36
CA SER A 44 8.32 9.43 -12.92
C SER A 44 7.13 8.84 -12.15
N SER A 45 7.33 7.71 -11.49
CA SER A 45 6.31 7.03 -10.67
C SER A 45 5.83 7.94 -9.53
N VAL A 46 6.74 8.67 -8.89
CA VAL A 46 6.43 9.66 -7.85
C VAL A 46 5.48 10.74 -8.39
N ALA A 47 5.77 11.28 -9.58
CA ALA A 47 4.91 12.28 -10.21
C ALA A 47 3.53 11.70 -10.57
N GLN A 48 3.48 10.46 -11.05
CA GLN A 48 2.23 9.76 -11.38
C GLN A 48 1.34 9.56 -10.14
N ILE A 49 1.91 9.12 -9.02
CA ILE A 49 1.20 8.97 -7.73
C ILE A 49 0.66 10.32 -7.25
N ILE A 50 1.51 11.36 -7.22
CA ILE A 50 1.08 12.69 -6.75
C ILE A 50 -0.01 13.26 -7.66
N LEU A 51 0.08 13.04 -8.98
CA LEU A 51 -0.93 13.49 -9.93
C LEU A 51 -2.26 12.75 -9.70
N ALA A 52 -2.22 11.45 -9.43
CA ALA A 52 -3.40 10.68 -9.05
C ALA A 52 -4.03 11.24 -7.76
N ARG A 53 -3.24 11.49 -6.70
CA ARG A 53 -3.72 12.08 -5.44
C ARG A 53 -4.38 13.45 -5.66
N ARG A 54 -3.82 14.30 -6.53
CA ARG A 54 -4.45 15.59 -6.88
C ARG A 54 -5.80 15.41 -7.54
N TYR A 55 -5.92 14.50 -8.51
CA TYR A 55 -7.22 14.15 -9.11
C TYR A 55 -8.17 13.45 -8.13
N TYR A 56 -7.68 12.75 -7.10
CA TYR A 56 -8.53 12.11 -6.09
C TYR A 56 -9.14 13.13 -5.10
N HIS A 57 -8.32 14.09 -4.64
CA HIS A 57 -8.77 15.10 -3.69
C HIS A 57 -9.42 16.33 -4.34
N GLY A 58 -9.30 16.49 -5.66
CA GLY A 58 -9.80 17.68 -6.35
C GLY A 58 -9.03 18.96 -6.00
N ARG A 59 -7.77 18.85 -5.56
CA ARG A 59 -6.96 20.01 -5.17
C ARG A 59 -6.36 20.67 -6.42
N ARG A 60 -6.82 21.89 -6.75
CA ARG A 60 -6.40 22.67 -7.94
C ARG A 60 -6.76 22.04 -9.29
N VAL A 61 -7.43 20.88 -9.30
CA VAL A 61 -7.98 20.19 -10.48
C VAL A 61 -9.32 19.57 -10.10
N LYS A 62 -10.23 19.41 -11.06
CA LYS A 62 -11.50 18.70 -10.81
C LYS A 62 -11.24 17.22 -10.51
N TYR A 63 -11.99 16.65 -9.58
CA TYR A 63 -11.95 15.21 -9.31
C TYR A 63 -12.17 14.41 -10.60
N ASN A 64 -11.34 13.39 -10.84
CA ASN A 64 -11.48 12.53 -12.01
C ASN A 64 -11.05 11.09 -11.70
N LYS A 65 -12.05 10.23 -11.45
CA LYS A 65 -11.87 8.80 -11.17
C LYS A 65 -10.99 8.08 -12.19
N LYS A 66 -11.21 8.30 -13.48
CA LYS A 66 -10.47 7.62 -14.57
C LYS A 66 -8.99 7.99 -14.53
N LEU A 67 -8.69 9.26 -14.29
CA LEU A 67 -7.31 9.73 -14.22
C LEU A 67 -6.59 9.22 -12.96
N VAL A 68 -7.28 9.11 -11.82
CA VAL A 68 -6.73 8.49 -10.60
C VAL A 68 -6.25 7.06 -10.90
N VAL A 69 -7.14 6.22 -11.42
CA VAL A 69 -6.80 4.80 -11.71
C VAL A 69 -5.72 4.71 -12.77
N ASN A 70 -5.81 5.50 -13.84
CA ASN A 70 -4.84 5.46 -14.93
C ASN A 70 -3.42 5.78 -14.46
N TRP A 71 -3.24 6.85 -13.67
CA TRP A 71 -1.92 7.25 -13.22
C TRP A 71 -1.33 6.29 -12.18
N LEU A 72 -2.15 5.81 -11.23
CA LEU A 72 -1.68 4.80 -10.28
C LEU A 72 -1.34 3.48 -10.98
N THR A 73 -2.15 3.04 -11.95
CA THR A 73 -1.87 1.81 -12.72
C THR A 73 -0.56 1.94 -13.49
N LYS A 74 -0.29 3.09 -14.11
CA LYS A 74 1.00 3.35 -14.77
C LYS A 74 2.18 3.28 -13.81
N ALA A 75 2.05 3.81 -12.60
CA ALA A 75 3.11 3.75 -11.60
C ALA A 75 3.29 2.32 -11.06
N ALA A 76 2.20 1.61 -10.79
CA ALA A 76 2.21 0.22 -10.30
C ALA A 76 2.84 -0.74 -11.31
N LEU A 77 2.51 -0.62 -12.60
CA LEU A 77 3.11 -1.43 -13.68
C LEU A 77 4.60 -1.16 -13.88
N LYS A 78 5.12 -0.03 -13.37
CA LYS A 78 6.55 0.26 -13.33
C LYS A 78 7.25 -0.23 -12.05
N GLY A 79 6.56 -1.02 -11.24
CA GLY A 79 7.10 -1.59 -10.00
C GLY A 79 7.02 -0.66 -8.80
N SER A 80 6.15 0.37 -8.82
CA SER A 80 5.95 1.19 -7.62
C SER A 80 5.04 0.47 -6.62
N SER A 81 5.64 -0.01 -5.53
CA SER A 81 4.96 -0.62 -4.38
C SER A 81 3.90 0.32 -3.77
N GLU A 82 4.24 1.60 -3.61
CA GLU A 82 3.33 2.64 -3.11
C GLU A 82 2.08 2.79 -4.00
N ALA A 83 2.25 2.76 -5.33
CA ALA A 83 1.12 2.86 -6.25
C ALA A 83 0.22 1.61 -6.21
N LYS A 84 0.82 0.42 -6.07
CA LYS A 84 0.08 -0.84 -5.87
C LYS A 84 -0.73 -0.77 -4.58
N LYS A 85 -0.12 -0.32 -3.47
CA LYS A 85 -0.82 -0.12 -2.19
C LYS A 85 -1.99 0.84 -2.34
N GLU A 86 -1.80 1.99 -2.99
CA GLU A 86 -2.89 2.95 -3.22
C GLU A 86 -4.04 2.38 -4.05
N LEU A 87 -3.75 1.65 -5.14
CA LEU A 87 -4.79 0.97 -5.92
C LEU A 87 -5.55 -0.04 -5.05
N GLY A 88 -4.82 -0.84 -4.28
CA GLY A 88 -5.37 -1.79 -3.34
C GLY A 88 -6.34 -1.12 -2.36
N TYR A 89 -5.90 -0.03 -1.74
CA TYR A 89 -6.70 0.74 -0.79
C TYR A 89 -7.94 1.37 -1.43
N LEU A 90 -7.83 1.91 -2.66
CA LEU A 90 -8.98 2.49 -3.37
C LEU A 90 -10.11 1.47 -3.58
N TYR A 91 -9.76 0.24 -3.95
CA TYR A 91 -10.74 -0.82 -4.15
C TYR A 91 -11.22 -1.45 -2.83
N PHE A 92 -10.41 -1.41 -1.77
CA PHE A 92 -10.79 -1.86 -0.43
C PHE A 92 -11.78 -0.89 0.22
N SER A 93 -11.44 0.40 0.31
CA SER A 93 -12.25 1.41 0.99
C SER A 93 -13.57 1.66 0.25
N GLY A 94 -13.53 1.67 -1.08
CA GLY A 94 -14.65 2.07 -1.92
C GLY A 94 -15.07 3.53 -1.70
N GLU A 95 -14.23 4.36 -1.08
CA GLU A 95 -14.54 5.78 -0.95
C GLU A 95 -14.41 6.44 -2.33
N LYS A 96 -15.51 6.93 -2.91
CA LYS A 96 -15.59 7.45 -4.30
C LYS A 96 -15.34 6.39 -5.40
N PHE A 97 -15.16 5.13 -5.01
CA PHE A 97 -14.93 3.98 -5.89
C PHE A 97 -15.94 2.88 -5.57
N LYS A 98 -16.17 1.96 -6.51
CA LYS A 98 -16.95 0.76 -6.16
C LYS A 98 -15.98 -0.18 -5.45
N LYS A 99 -16.35 -0.70 -4.27
CA LYS A 99 -15.55 -1.71 -3.58
C LYS A 99 -15.34 -2.92 -4.51
N ASP A 100 -14.11 -3.40 -4.57
CA ASP A 100 -13.73 -4.60 -5.31
C ASP A 100 -12.62 -5.34 -4.54
N TRP A 101 -13.04 -6.29 -3.72
CA TRP A 101 -12.17 -7.02 -2.79
C TRP A 101 -11.18 -7.92 -3.54
N ARG A 102 -11.52 -8.35 -4.76
CA ARG A 102 -10.63 -9.14 -5.62
C ARG A 102 -9.52 -8.28 -6.21
N LEU A 103 -9.85 -7.08 -6.71
CA LEU A 103 -8.82 -6.14 -7.15
C LEU A 103 -8.00 -5.61 -5.99
N ALA A 104 -8.63 -5.35 -4.84
CA ALA A 104 -7.94 -4.93 -3.63
C ALA A 104 -6.90 -5.97 -3.19
N SER A 105 -7.31 -7.22 -2.98
CA SER A 105 -6.41 -8.31 -2.57
C SER A 105 -5.28 -8.54 -3.56
N LYS A 106 -5.55 -8.46 -4.87
CA LYS A 106 -4.51 -8.58 -5.89
C LYS A 106 -3.43 -7.50 -5.73
N TRP A 107 -3.83 -6.22 -5.73
CA TRP A 107 -2.87 -5.12 -5.65
C TRP A 107 -2.14 -5.06 -4.31
N LEU A 108 -2.82 -5.35 -3.20
CA LEU A 108 -2.22 -5.36 -1.86
C LEU A 108 -1.25 -6.52 -1.68
N THR A 109 -1.54 -7.71 -2.22
CA THR A 109 -0.60 -8.84 -2.20
C THR A 109 0.67 -8.50 -2.97
N GLU A 110 0.55 -7.89 -4.15
CA GLU A 110 1.71 -7.44 -4.91
C GLU A 110 2.49 -6.33 -4.19
N ALA A 111 1.81 -5.39 -3.54
CA ALA A 111 2.45 -4.32 -2.77
C ALA A 111 3.21 -4.88 -1.56
N TYR A 112 2.62 -5.84 -0.85
CA TYR A 112 3.25 -6.55 0.27
C TYR A 112 4.52 -7.29 -0.18
N ALA A 113 4.44 -8.00 -1.31
CA ALA A 113 5.61 -8.69 -1.89
C ALA A 113 6.76 -7.73 -2.25
N ASP A 114 6.43 -6.48 -2.59
CA ASP A 114 7.41 -5.41 -2.87
C ASP A 114 7.87 -4.66 -1.60
N GLY A 115 7.40 -5.06 -0.40
CA GLY A 115 7.86 -4.53 0.89
C GLY A 115 6.89 -3.59 1.62
N GLU A 116 5.66 -3.37 1.12
CA GLU A 116 4.63 -2.60 1.84
C GLU A 116 3.95 -3.49 2.90
N VAL A 117 4.66 -3.72 4.01
CA VAL A 117 4.25 -4.66 5.08
C VAL A 117 2.91 -4.30 5.73
N ASP A 118 2.52 -3.02 5.71
CA ASP A 118 1.25 -2.51 6.21
C ASP A 118 0.03 -3.03 5.42
N CYS A 119 0.24 -3.58 4.22
CA CYS A 119 -0.82 -4.22 3.45
C CYS A 119 -1.36 -5.49 4.10
N ALA A 120 -0.59 -6.17 4.96
CA ALA A 120 -0.98 -7.44 5.59
C ALA A 120 -2.26 -7.30 6.44
N ALA A 121 -2.41 -6.22 7.19
CA ALA A 121 -3.60 -5.98 8.01
C ALA A 121 -4.86 -5.86 7.15
N ILE A 122 -4.78 -5.13 6.03
CA ILE A 122 -5.91 -4.96 5.10
C ILE A 122 -6.24 -6.29 4.41
N LEU A 123 -5.23 -7.08 4.05
CA LEU A 123 -5.42 -8.42 3.46
C LEU A 123 -6.13 -9.36 4.44
N GLY A 124 -5.78 -9.33 5.72
CA GLY A 124 -6.49 -10.07 6.77
C GLY A 124 -7.99 -9.76 6.76
N VAL A 125 -8.33 -8.47 6.84
CA VAL A 125 -9.72 -7.99 6.78
C VAL A 125 -10.41 -8.39 5.47
N ILE A 126 -9.69 -8.39 4.35
CA ILE A 126 -10.25 -8.83 3.07
C ILE A 126 -10.70 -10.29 3.13
N TYR A 127 -9.89 -11.16 3.70
CA TYR A 127 -10.15 -12.60 3.75
C TYR A 127 -11.07 -13.04 4.90
N GLU A 128 -11.36 -12.18 5.88
CA GLU A 128 -12.50 -12.37 6.81
C GLU A 128 -13.82 -12.52 6.04
N GLY A 129 -13.89 -11.97 4.82
CA GLY A 129 -15.02 -12.06 3.90
C GLY A 129 -16.06 -10.98 4.19
N ASN A 130 -16.65 -10.45 3.12
CA ASN A 130 -17.70 -9.44 3.21
C ASN A 130 -18.63 -9.51 1.99
N GLY A 131 -19.92 -9.74 2.22
CA GLY A 131 -20.93 -9.84 1.17
C GLY A 131 -20.60 -10.92 0.12
N HIS A 132 -20.26 -10.49 -1.11
CA HIS A 132 -19.97 -11.36 -2.25
C HIS A 132 -18.53 -11.90 -2.31
N PHE A 133 -17.61 -11.38 -1.49
CA PHE A 133 -16.26 -11.91 -1.40
C PHE A 133 -16.24 -13.01 -0.33
N ARG A 134 -16.09 -14.27 -0.77
CA ARG A 134 -16.13 -15.44 0.09
C ARG A 134 -14.96 -15.41 1.08
N ARG A 135 -15.27 -15.60 2.36
CA ARG A 135 -14.29 -15.79 3.42
C ARG A 135 -13.34 -16.94 3.07
N ASP A 136 -12.05 -16.73 3.31
CA ASP A 136 -11.02 -17.76 3.29
C ASP A 136 -10.31 -17.75 4.64
N SER A 137 -10.67 -18.71 5.50
CA SER A 137 -10.15 -18.76 6.87
C SER A 137 -8.64 -19.01 6.91
N ALA A 138 -8.07 -19.71 5.93
CA ALA A 138 -6.64 -20.00 5.90
C ALA A 138 -5.84 -18.74 5.54
N GLU A 139 -6.25 -18.03 4.49
CA GLU A 139 -5.61 -16.75 4.12
C GLU A 139 -5.84 -15.69 5.20
N MET A 140 -7.06 -15.59 5.75
CA MET A 140 -7.36 -14.68 6.88
C MET A 140 -6.38 -14.91 8.04
N LEU A 141 -6.26 -16.15 8.54
CA LEU A 141 -5.33 -16.47 9.63
C LEU A 141 -3.89 -16.10 9.26
N ARG A 142 -3.45 -16.48 8.06
CA ARG A 142 -2.10 -16.19 7.58
C ARG A 142 -1.79 -14.68 7.60
N TRP A 143 -2.66 -13.86 7.01
CA TRP A 143 -2.43 -12.41 6.95
C TRP A 143 -2.54 -11.72 8.30
N HIS A 144 -3.48 -12.14 9.16
CA HIS A 144 -3.55 -11.63 10.53
C HIS A 144 -2.33 -12.03 11.36
N THR A 145 -1.79 -13.25 11.23
CA THR A 145 -0.55 -13.66 11.89
C THR A 145 0.62 -12.77 11.47
N ILE A 146 0.80 -12.55 10.16
CA ILE A 146 1.85 -11.67 9.63
C ILE A 146 1.72 -10.24 10.20
N ALA A 147 0.50 -9.69 10.21
CA ALA A 147 0.25 -8.35 10.74
C ALA A 147 0.51 -8.28 12.25
N ALA A 148 0.06 -9.28 13.01
CA ALA A 148 0.25 -9.36 14.45
C ALA A 148 1.72 -9.48 14.87
N GLU A 149 2.50 -10.29 14.14
CA GLU A 149 3.96 -10.42 14.31
C GLU A 149 4.70 -9.11 13.98
N SER A 150 4.13 -8.30 13.08
CA SER A 150 4.63 -6.96 12.75
C SER A 150 4.20 -5.89 13.76
N GLY A 151 3.48 -6.27 14.84
CA GLY A 151 3.05 -5.37 15.91
C GLY A 151 1.68 -4.70 15.68
N ASP A 152 0.89 -5.15 14.69
CA ASP A 152 -0.47 -4.64 14.49
C ASP A 152 -1.39 -5.11 15.63
N LEU A 153 -1.80 -4.17 16.47
CA LEU A 153 -2.63 -4.42 17.65
C LEU A 153 -4.02 -4.97 17.29
N GLU A 154 -4.57 -4.54 16.16
CA GLU A 154 -5.90 -5.00 15.75
C GLU A 154 -5.84 -6.44 15.28
N ALA A 155 -4.82 -6.80 14.50
CA ALA A 155 -4.57 -8.18 14.11
C ALA A 155 -4.30 -9.10 15.33
N GLN A 156 -3.56 -8.62 16.34
CA GLN A 156 -3.36 -9.36 17.58
C GLN A 156 -4.68 -9.64 18.32
N LYS A 157 -5.56 -8.64 18.42
CA LYS A 157 -6.89 -8.81 19.01
C LYS A 157 -7.75 -9.80 18.23
N THR A 158 -7.77 -9.69 16.89
CA THR A 158 -8.52 -10.61 16.03
C THR A 158 -8.06 -12.05 16.23
N LEU A 159 -6.76 -12.30 16.24
CA LEU A 159 -6.23 -13.65 16.48
C LEU A 159 -6.59 -14.18 17.87
N ALA A 160 -6.47 -13.35 18.92
CA ALA A 160 -6.85 -13.75 20.27
C ALA A 160 -8.35 -14.13 20.35
N ALA A 161 -9.22 -13.35 19.71
CA ALA A 161 -10.65 -13.65 19.61
C ALA A 161 -10.91 -14.98 18.87
N ILE A 162 -10.20 -15.25 17.77
CA ILE A 162 -10.35 -16.52 17.04
C ILE A 162 -9.94 -17.71 17.92
N TYR A 163 -8.76 -17.65 18.56
CA TYR A 163 -8.28 -18.76 19.40
C TYR A 163 -9.17 -19.02 20.61
N THR A 164 -9.67 -17.98 21.27
CA THR A 164 -10.58 -18.11 22.42
C THR A 164 -11.92 -18.72 22.02
N MET A 165 -12.48 -18.36 20.86
CA MET A 165 -13.70 -18.98 20.33
C MET A 165 -13.50 -20.45 19.96
N GLU A 166 -12.37 -20.81 19.36
CA GLU A 166 -12.06 -22.20 19.01
C GLU A 166 -11.83 -23.07 20.26
N HIS A 167 -11.16 -22.54 21.28
CA HIS A 167 -10.96 -23.26 22.54
C HIS A 167 -12.26 -23.34 23.36
N GLY A 168 -13.09 -22.29 23.37
CA GLY A 168 -14.41 -22.32 24.03
C GLY A 168 -15.38 -23.33 23.40
N LYS A 169 -15.29 -23.57 22.09
CA LYS A 169 -16.10 -24.59 21.39
C LYS A 169 -15.67 -26.04 21.66
N ARG A 170 -14.46 -26.28 22.18
CA ARG A 170 -13.99 -27.62 22.57
C ARG A 170 -14.40 -28.03 23.99
N VAL A 171 -14.97 -27.12 24.78
CA VAL A 171 -15.28 -27.32 26.20
C VAL A 171 -16.81 -27.40 26.44
N LEU A 172 -17.62 -27.45 25.38
CA LEU A 172 -19.07 -27.69 25.39
C LEU A 172 -19.38 -28.92 24.55
#